data_AF-A0AAR2LRQ9-F1
#
_entry.id   AF-A0AAR2LRQ9-F1
#
_cell.length_a   1.000
_cell.length_b   1.000
_cell.length_c   1.000
_cell.angle_alpha   90.00
_cell.angle_beta   90.00
_cell.angle_gamma   90.00
#
_symmetry.space_group_name_H-M   'P 1'
#
loop_
_entity.id
_entity.type
_entity.pdbx_description
1 polymer ?
#
loop_
_entity_poly.entity_id
_entity_poly.type
_entity_poly.pdbx_seq_one_letter_code
_entity_poly.pdbx_strand_id
1 'polypeptide(L)'
;MDNIYSTAKLCPKEGECWSLEPELKEILANSRSYKKLLYVWEGWHNVSGKPLKSIYPEFVQLSNKASTMDGFEDTGAYWRSWYESPTFEQDLERLYKQLQPLYLNLHAFVRRKLYDFYGPKYINLNGPIPAHLLGNMWSQTWNNIYDMMIPFPDKPNVDVTSNMVAQGYNATTMFRVAEEFFTSLGLKEMPQKFWDKSMLEKPDDRDVVCHASAWDFYNREDFRIKQCTIVTMEQLFTVHHEMGHVEYYLQYKDQPVSFRRGANPGFHEAIGDVLSLSVSTPKHLNTIGLLETLTDDNETDINYLLKMALEKIAFLPFGYLIDQWRWGVFSGYTPPERYNAEWWYLRTKYQGICPPVRRTEEFFDPGAKYHIPGNTPYIRYFVSFILQFQFHQKLCQVAGHTGPLHKCDIYRSTQAGAVLEKVLRAGSSRPWTEVLQDALGTNKMDASALMEYFQPVTTWLQEQNRLTDETLGWPDFDWMPPVPEGYPEDVAHRVHLICILMGPWLRAALSSCLQYSFQSFRESCFQCFTEMCRNIFSHLQGFVIEIGCIFCFSRSK
;
A
#
# COMPACT_ATOMS: atom_id res chain seq x y z
N MET A 1 19.74 -10.69 7.18
CA MET A 1 19.07 -9.39 7.04
C MET A 1 17.56 -9.55 7.16
N ASP A 2 16.94 -10.48 6.42
CA ASP A 2 15.50 -10.81 6.53
C ASP A 2 14.99 -10.99 7.95
N ASN A 3 15.67 -11.83 8.76
CA ASN A 3 15.26 -12.06 10.14
C ASN A 3 15.19 -10.75 10.96
N ILE A 4 16.19 -9.88 10.82
CA ILE A 4 16.21 -8.56 11.50
C ILE A 4 14.98 -7.75 11.10
N TYR A 5 14.65 -7.74 9.81
CA TYR A 5 13.49 -7.00 9.31
C TYR A 5 12.17 -7.61 9.81
N SER A 6 11.97 -8.92 9.68
CA SER A 6 10.70 -9.58 9.98
C SER A 6 10.40 -9.68 11.46
N THR A 7 11.42 -9.72 12.32
CA THR A 7 11.24 -9.80 13.78
C THR A 7 11.40 -8.46 14.49
N ALA A 8 11.66 -7.37 13.76
CA ALA A 8 11.77 -6.04 14.34
C ALA A 8 10.44 -5.63 14.99
N LYS A 9 10.51 -5.12 16.22
CA LYS A 9 9.36 -4.60 16.97
C LYS A 9 9.72 -3.26 17.60
N LEU A 10 8.75 -2.35 17.62
CA LEU A 10 8.83 -1.08 18.34
C LEU A 10 8.18 -1.27 19.71
N CYS A 11 8.90 -1.03 20.81
CA CYS A 11 8.38 -1.25 22.15
C CYS A 11 8.21 0.09 22.89
N PRO A 12 6.98 0.65 22.97
CA PRO A 12 6.72 1.86 23.76
C PRO A 12 6.93 1.67 25.26
N LYS A 13 6.80 0.43 25.74
CA LYS A 13 7.01 0.05 27.14
C LYS A 13 7.64 -1.34 27.22
N GLU A 14 8.21 -1.63 28.37
CA GLU A 14 8.70 -2.97 28.67
C GLU A 14 7.54 -3.98 28.63
N GLY A 15 7.67 -5.01 27.78
CA GLY A 15 6.65 -6.04 27.57
C GLY A 15 5.52 -5.69 26.59
N GLU A 16 5.40 -4.43 26.13
CA GLU A 16 4.43 -4.01 25.12
C GLU A 16 5.16 -3.61 23.84
N CYS A 17 5.11 -4.46 22.82
CA CYS A 17 5.81 -4.27 21.57
C CYS A 17 4.87 -4.42 20.38
N TRP A 18 4.99 -3.50 19.43
CA TRP A 18 4.23 -3.45 18.19
C TRP A 18 5.08 -3.94 17.03
N SER A 19 4.54 -4.86 16.24
CA SER A 19 5.16 -5.35 15.02
C SER A 19 4.74 -4.51 13.82
N LEU A 20 5.50 -4.59 12.70
CA LEU A 20 5.10 -3.87 11.49
C LEU A 20 3.67 -4.26 11.04
N GLU A 21 3.34 -5.55 11.13
CA GLU A 21 2.06 -6.11 10.68
C GLU A 21 1.36 -6.91 11.80
N PRO A 22 0.20 -6.44 12.31
CA PRO A 22 -0.60 -5.33 11.78
C PRO A 22 -0.34 -3.96 12.44
N GLU A 23 0.22 -3.89 13.66
CA GLU A 23 0.02 -2.73 14.54
C GLU A 23 0.55 -1.41 13.97
N LEU A 24 1.80 -1.37 13.50
CA LEU A 24 2.38 -0.12 13.00
C LEU A 24 1.71 0.34 11.69
N LYS A 25 1.35 -0.59 10.81
CA LYS A 25 0.61 -0.27 9.58
C LYS A 25 -0.76 0.30 9.88
N GLU A 26 -1.51 -0.29 10.81
CA GLU A 26 -2.82 0.21 11.21
C GLU A 26 -2.74 1.62 11.81
N ILE A 27 -1.71 1.91 12.61
CA ILE A 27 -1.51 3.25 13.16
C ILE A 27 -1.23 4.26 12.05
N LEU A 28 -0.36 3.95 11.09
CA LEU A 28 -0.06 4.84 9.96
C LEU A 28 -1.24 5.02 9.02
N ALA A 29 -2.05 3.98 8.80
CA ALA A 29 -3.21 4.05 7.95
C ALA A 29 -4.32 4.92 8.56
N ASN A 30 -4.59 4.79 9.86
CA ASN A 30 -5.79 5.34 10.49
C ASN A 30 -5.54 6.54 11.40
N SER A 31 -4.34 6.70 11.96
CA SER A 31 -4.07 7.82 12.86
C SER A 31 -3.94 9.13 12.07
N ARG A 32 -4.40 10.22 12.68
CA ARG A 32 -4.20 11.60 12.22
C ARG A 32 -3.43 12.44 13.24
N SER A 33 -2.80 11.80 14.22
CA SER A 33 -1.98 12.47 15.22
C SER A 33 -0.55 12.58 14.72
N TYR A 34 -0.10 13.79 14.38
CA TYR A 34 1.28 14.05 13.91
C TYR A 34 2.33 13.38 14.82
N LYS A 35 2.24 13.60 16.15
CA LYS A 35 3.16 13.01 17.14
C LYS A 35 3.16 11.47 17.13
N LYS A 36 1.98 10.84 17.04
CA LYS A 36 1.87 9.36 17.06
C LYS A 36 2.42 8.76 15.77
N LEU A 37 2.12 9.38 14.63
CA LEU A 37 2.66 8.99 13.33
C LEU A 37 4.19 9.14 13.31
N LEU A 38 4.71 10.22 13.89
CA LEU A 38 6.15 10.48 13.98
C LEU A 38 6.85 9.40 14.79
N TYR A 39 6.29 9.07 15.96
CA TYR A 39 6.80 8.03 16.85
C TYR A 39 6.91 6.67 16.17
N VAL A 40 5.84 6.26 15.48
CA VAL A 40 5.80 4.97 14.77
C VAL A 40 6.78 4.96 13.59
N TRP A 41 6.81 6.04 12.82
CA TRP A 41 7.68 6.14 11.65
C TRP A 41 9.16 6.11 12.03
N GLU A 42 9.56 6.96 12.98
CA GLU A 42 10.95 7.02 13.46
C GLU A 42 11.33 5.71 14.14
N GLY A 43 10.46 5.21 15.01
CA GLY A 43 10.67 3.97 15.74
C GLY A 43 10.94 2.80 14.80
N TRP A 44 10.10 2.59 13.78
CA TRP A 44 10.29 1.54 12.79
C TRP A 44 11.61 1.66 12.04
N HIS A 45 11.91 2.85 11.50
CA HIS A 45 13.14 3.07 10.74
C HIS A 45 14.40 2.82 11.60
N ASN A 46 14.34 3.17 12.89
CA ASN A 46 15.42 2.91 13.83
C ASN A 46 15.59 1.42 14.14
N VAL A 47 14.52 0.71 14.51
CA VAL A 47 14.63 -0.70 14.95
C VAL A 47 14.89 -1.68 13.80
N SER A 48 14.40 -1.38 12.59
CA SER A 48 14.56 -2.24 11.41
C SER A 48 15.78 -1.87 10.57
N GLY A 49 16.04 -0.57 10.37
CA GLY A 49 17.08 -0.08 9.47
C GLY A 49 18.47 -0.04 10.11
N LYS A 50 18.61 0.58 11.29
CA LYS A 50 19.92 0.80 11.93
C LYS A 50 20.76 -0.47 12.11
N PRO A 51 20.20 -1.62 12.56
CA PRO A 51 20.99 -2.86 12.71
C PRO A 51 21.49 -3.44 11.38
N LEU A 52 20.85 -3.12 10.25
CA LEU A 52 21.25 -3.59 8.93
C LEU A 52 22.44 -2.82 8.37
N LYS A 53 22.73 -1.62 8.88
CA LYS A 53 23.79 -0.74 8.36
C LYS A 53 25.17 -1.40 8.36
N SER A 54 25.49 -2.20 9.38
CA SER A 54 26.80 -2.85 9.49
C SER A 54 26.96 -4.08 8.59
N ILE A 55 25.86 -4.67 8.11
CA ILE A 55 25.84 -5.94 7.37
C ILE A 55 25.65 -5.70 5.87
N TYR A 56 24.87 -4.68 5.50
CA TYR A 56 24.54 -4.39 4.10
C TYR A 56 25.78 -4.14 3.21
N PRO A 57 26.84 -3.42 3.65
CA PRO A 57 28.05 -3.24 2.85
C PRO A 57 28.76 -4.55 2.50
N GLU A 58 28.84 -5.50 3.43
CA GLU A 58 29.43 -6.82 3.18
C GLU A 58 28.61 -7.60 2.15
N PHE A 59 27.27 -7.55 2.27
CA PHE A 59 26.38 -8.11 1.25
C PHE A 59 26.64 -7.53 -0.14
N VAL A 60 26.77 -6.20 -0.27
CA VAL A 60 27.05 -5.53 -1.55
C VAL A 60 28.37 -6.01 -2.14
N GLN A 61 29.43 -6.10 -1.34
CA GLN A 61 30.73 -6.59 -1.78
C GLN A 61 30.66 -8.04 -2.28
N LEU A 62 30.00 -8.93 -1.54
CA LEU A 62 29.86 -10.35 -1.91
C LEU A 62 29.00 -10.51 -3.17
N SER A 63 27.91 -9.77 -3.28
CA SER A 63 27.01 -9.79 -4.43
C SER A 63 27.73 -9.32 -5.70
N ASN A 64 28.45 -8.19 -5.64
CA ASN A 64 29.23 -7.69 -6.77
C ASN A 64 30.34 -8.67 -7.17
N LYS A 65 31.02 -9.30 -6.19
CA LYS A 65 32.02 -10.33 -6.48
C LYS A 65 31.44 -11.50 -7.27
N ALA A 66 30.22 -11.95 -6.92
CA ALA A 66 29.54 -12.98 -7.70
C ALA A 66 29.20 -12.49 -9.12
N SER A 67 28.58 -11.31 -9.26
CA SER A 67 28.17 -10.77 -10.58
C SER A 67 29.36 -10.51 -11.52
N THR A 68 30.50 -10.08 -10.98
CA THR A 68 31.74 -9.88 -11.73
C THR A 68 32.35 -11.18 -12.23
N MET A 69 32.21 -12.28 -11.49
CA MET A 69 32.60 -13.62 -11.97
C MET A 69 31.74 -14.09 -13.15
N ASP A 70 30.49 -13.61 -13.24
CA ASP A 70 29.58 -13.87 -14.36
C ASP A 70 29.74 -12.87 -15.52
N GLY A 71 30.71 -11.93 -15.43
CA GLY A 71 31.04 -10.98 -16.50
C GLY A 71 30.24 -9.67 -16.48
N PHE A 72 29.47 -9.39 -15.43
CA PHE A 72 28.79 -8.10 -15.26
C PHE A 72 29.65 -7.11 -14.45
N GLU A 73 29.49 -5.81 -14.67
CA GLU A 73 30.23 -4.78 -13.93
C GLU A 73 29.92 -4.79 -12.43
N ASP A 74 28.63 -4.95 -12.10
CA ASP A 74 28.11 -5.02 -10.74
C ASP A 74 26.76 -5.77 -10.72
N THR A 75 26.22 -6.02 -9.52
CA THR A 75 24.91 -6.68 -9.38
C THR A 75 23.76 -5.87 -9.99
N GLY A 76 23.85 -4.54 -10.00
CA GLY A 76 22.87 -3.69 -10.66
C GLY A 76 22.84 -3.92 -12.17
N ALA A 77 23.99 -4.00 -12.83
CA ALA A 77 24.11 -4.33 -14.25
C ALA A 77 23.53 -5.71 -14.56
N TYR A 78 23.79 -6.71 -13.71
CA TYR A 78 23.16 -8.02 -13.80
C TYR A 78 21.62 -7.94 -13.75
N TRP A 79 21.04 -7.16 -12.84
CA TRP A 79 19.57 -7.02 -12.79
C TRP A 79 18.98 -6.28 -13.98
N ARG A 80 19.65 -5.22 -14.46
CA ARG A 80 19.19 -4.47 -15.64
C ARG A 80 19.24 -5.34 -16.91
N SER A 81 20.14 -6.32 -16.97
CA SER A 81 20.26 -7.25 -18.11
C SER A 81 18.98 -8.06 -18.38
N TRP A 82 18.14 -8.30 -17.37
CA TRP A 82 16.88 -9.04 -17.50
C TRP A 82 15.84 -8.36 -18.38
N TYR A 83 16.05 -7.09 -18.72
CA TYR A 83 15.20 -6.33 -19.63
C TYR A 83 15.73 -6.29 -21.06
N GLU A 84 16.89 -6.90 -21.34
CA GLU A 84 17.44 -7.09 -22.70
C GLU A 84 17.43 -5.80 -23.54
N SER A 85 17.61 -4.64 -22.90
CA SER A 85 17.55 -3.33 -23.55
C SER A 85 18.81 -2.53 -23.21
N PRO A 86 19.61 -2.15 -24.23
CA PRO A 86 20.79 -1.32 -24.01
C PRO A 86 20.43 0.11 -23.59
N THR A 87 19.18 0.53 -23.79
CA THR A 87 18.67 1.87 -23.44
C THR A 87 17.75 1.87 -22.24
N PHE A 88 17.75 0.80 -21.44
CA PHE A 88 16.77 0.58 -20.37
C PHE A 88 16.65 1.78 -19.41
N GLU A 89 17.77 2.31 -18.92
CA GLU A 89 17.77 3.43 -17.98
C GLU A 89 17.22 4.72 -18.63
N GLN A 90 17.59 5.00 -19.88
CA GLN A 90 17.11 6.16 -20.63
C GLN A 90 15.61 6.05 -20.96
N ASP A 91 15.13 4.84 -21.27
CA ASP A 91 13.72 4.57 -21.51
C ASP A 91 12.89 4.79 -20.24
N LEU A 92 13.38 4.33 -19.08
CA LEU A 92 12.74 4.58 -17.79
C LEU A 92 12.72 6.07 -17.43
N GLU A 93 13.82 6.79 -17.63
CA GLU A 93 13.87 8.23 -17.37
C GLU A 93 12.89 9.01 -18.25
N ARG A 94 12.79 8.64 -19.54
CA ARG A 94 11.80 9.21 -20.47
C ARG A 94 10.37 8.98 -19.99
N LEU A 95 10.04 7.74 -19.62
CA LEU A 95 8.72 7.38 -19.11
C LEU A 95 8.40 8.13 -17.81
N TYR A 96 9.36 8.24 -16.89
CA TYR A 96 9.18 9.02 -15.67
C TYR A 96 8.90 10.50 -15.96
N LYS A 97 9.66 11.13 -16.85
CA LYS A 97 9.45 12.52 -17.26
C LYS A 97 8.08 12.77 -17.89
N GLN A 98 7.56 11.82 -18.66
CA GLN A 98 6.20 11.90 -19.22
C GLN A 98 5.13 11.88 -18.12
N LEU A 99 5.34 11.07 -17.08
CA LEU A 99 4.39 10.89 -15.96
C LEU A 99 4.54 11.95 -14.87
N GLN A 100 5.69 12.63 -14.80
CA GLN A 100 6.03 13.59 -13.76
C GLN A 100 4.97 14.70 -13.58
N PRO A 101 4.41 15.33 -14.64
CA PRO A 101 3.41 16.38 -14.45
C PRO A 101 2.15 15.91 -13.71
N LEU A 102 1.74 14.65 -13.91
CA LEU A 102 0.60 14.05 -13.21
C LEU A 102 0.92 13.88 -11.72
N TYR A 103 2.10 13.36 -11.39
CA TYR A 103 2.54 13.25 -10.00
C TYR A 103 2.64 14.60 -9.29
N LEU A 104 3.21 15.61 -9.94
CA LEU A 104 3.38 16.95 -9.36
C LEU A 104 2.03 17.61 -9.02
N ASN A 105 1.02 17.43 -9.87
CA ASN A 105 -0.32 17.94 -9.60
C ASN A 105 -1.00 17.20 -8.44
N LEU A 106 -0.86 15.87 -8.38
CA LEU A 106 -1.36 15.09 -7.25
C LEU A 106 -0.67 15.49 -5.94
N HIS A 107 0.66 15.65 -5.96
CA HIS A 107 1.47 16.04 -4.81
C HIS A 107 1.04 17.41 -4.26
N ALA A 108 0.93 18.43 -5.12
CA ALA A 108 0.51 19.76 -4.71
C ALA A 108 -0.89 19.78 -4.07
N PHE A 109 -1.85 19.08 -4.69
CA PHE A 109 -3.20 18.95 -4.16
C PHE A 109 -3.21 18.27 -2.78
N VAL A 110 -2.49 17.15 -2.63
CA VAL A 110 -2.39 16.43 -1.35
C VAL A 110 -1.70 17.28 -0.30
N ARG A 111 -0.63 18.01 -0.67
CA ARG A 111 0.08 18.91 0.23
C ARG A 111 -0.83 20.02 0.74
N ARG A 112 -1.67 20.61 -0.11
CA ARG A 112 -2.70 21.58 0.32
C ARG A 112 -3.66 20.98 1.33
N LYS A 113 -4.24 19.81 1.03
CA LYS A 113 -5.18 19.15 1.95
C LYS A 113 -4.54 18.81 3.29
N LEU A 114 -3.28 18.35 3.29
CA LEU A 114 -2.51 18.12 4.51
C LEU A 114 -2.22 19.43 5.26
N TYR A 115 -1.94 20.53 4.55
CA TYR A 115 -1.78 21.85 5.15
C TYR A 115 -3.06 22.31 5.85
N ASP A 116 -4.22 22.14 5.22
CA ASP A 116 -5.50 22.52 5.80
C ASP A 116 -5.80 21.75 7.10
N PHE A 117 -5.32 20.49 7.20
CA PHE A 117 -5.50 19.64 8.38
C PHE A 117 -4.44 19.85 9.47
N TYR A 118 -3.15 19.80 9.12
CA TYR A 118 -2.03 19.84 10.08
C TYR A 118 -1.49 21.26 10.34
N GLY A 119 -1.83 22.22 9.49
CA GLY A 119 -1.45 23.61 9.60
C GLY A 119 -0.01 23.95 9.16
N PRO A 120 0.32 25.26 9.10
CA PRO A 120 1.59 25.77 8.60
C PRO A 120 2.81 25.39 9.44
N LYS A 121 2.61 24.97 10.70
CA LYS A 121 3.70 24.50 11.57
C LYS A 121 4.34 23.24 11.01
N TYR A 122 3.53 22.36 10.42
CA TYR A 122 3.96 21.00 10.03
C TYR A 122 3.95 20.76 8.54
N ILE A 123 3.39 21.66 7.73
CA ILE A 123 3.37 21.56 6.27
C ILE A 123 3.80 22.90 5.68
N ASN A 124 4.81 22.88 4.81
CA ASN A 124 5.19 24.01 3.96
C ASN A 124 4.62 23.81 2.55
N LEU A 125 3.80 24.74 2.08
CA LEU A 125 3.17 24.70 0.75
C LEU A 125 4.17 24.82 -0.42
N ASN A 126 5.41 25.24 -0.15
CA ASN A 126 6.51 25.29 -1.12
C ASN A 126 7.58 24.21 -0.86
N GLY A 127 7.39 23.38 0.16
CA GLY A 127 8.36 22.38 0.60
C GLY A 127 7.91 20.93 0.34
N PRO A 128 8.78 19.96 0.63
CA PRO A 128 8.42 18.55 0.61
C PRO A 128 7.44 18.17 1.73
N ILE A 129 6.65 17.11 1.54
CA ILE A 129 5.70 16.60 2.54
C ILE A 129 6.44 15.73 3.57
N PRO A 130 6.20 15.86 4.89
CA PRO A 130 6.77 14.95 5.87
C PRO A 130 6.36 13.48 5.63
N ALA A 131 7.34 12.58 5.49
CA ALA A 131 7.12 11.21 5.01
C ALA A 131 6.10 10.38 5.82
N HIS A 132 5.97 10.64 7.11
CA HIS A 132 5.06 9.93 8.02
C HIS A 132 3.56 10.29 7.91
N LEU A 133 3.18 11.26 7.06
CA LEU A 133 1.80 11.76 6.98
C LEU A 133 0.97 11.18 5.82
N LEU A 134 1.57 10.31 5.03
CA LEU A 134 0.99 9.85 3.76
C LEU A 134 0.33 8.46 3.87
N GLY A 135 -0.15 8.09 5.06
CA GLY A 135 -0.95 6.87 5.28
C GLY A 135 -0.20 5.54 5.16
N ASN A 136 1.12 5.58 4.95
CA ASN A 136 1.95 4.41 4.69
C ASN A 136 3.38 4.63 5.24
N MET A 137 4.00 3.58 5.78
CA MET A 137 5.34 3.63 6.40
C MET A 137 6.43 4.23 5.50
N TRP A 138 6.33 3.98 4.20
CA TRP A 138 7.28 4.44 3.19
C TRP A 138 6.71 5.51 2.28
N SER A 139 5.49 6.00 2.54
CA SER A 139 4.82 6.98 1.68
C SER A 139 4.69 6.50 0.22
N GLN A 140 4.66 5.17 -0.01
CA GLN A 140 4.66 4.60 -1.35
C GLN A 140 3.28 4.60 -2.00
N THR A 141 2.22 4.55 -1.20
CA THR A 141 0.82 4.67 -1.61
C THR A 141 0.12 5.54 -0.57
N TRP A 142 -0.82 6.36 -1.03
CA TRP A 142 -1.49 7.40 -0.25
C TRP A 142 -3.00 7.13 -0.12
N ASN A 143 -3.45 5.93 -0.48
CA ASN A 143 -4.87 5.53 -0.45
C ASN A 143 -5.48 5.62 0.97
N ASN A 144 -4.69 5.39 2.02
CA ASN A 144 -5.15 5.42 3.41
C ASN A 144 -5.48 6.82 3.96
N ILE A 145 -5.15 7.88 3.21
CA ILE A 145 -5.54 9.27 3.55
C ILE A 145 -6.67 9.78 2.67
N TYR A 146 -7.31 8.92 1.87
CA TYR A 146 -8.35 9.32 0.92
C TYR A 146 -9.52 10.04 1.59
N ASP A 147 -9.86 9.71 2.84
CA ASP A 147 -10.87 10.39 3.67
C ASP A 147 -10.61 11.90 3.80
N MET A 148 -9.35 12.34 3.81
CA MET A 148 -8.98 13.75 3.84
C MET A 148 -8.88 14.38 2.44
N MET A 149 -8.90 13.55 1.39
CA MET A 149 -8.67 13.97 0.00
C MET A 149 -9.96 14.03 -0.83
N ILE A 150 -11.09 13.53 -0.31
CA ILE A 150 -12.35 13.39 -1.07
C ILE A 150 -12.78 14.74 -1.69
N PRO A 151 -12.81 14.84 -3.03
CA PRO A 151 -13.26 16.03 -3.73
C PRO A 151 -14.74 16.35 -3.51
N PHE A 152 -15.59 15.33 -3.60
CA PHE A 152 -17.05 15.44 -3.52
C PHE A 152 -17.58 14.52 -2.41
N PRO A 153 -17.62 14.97 -1.14
CA PRO A 153 -17.95 14.12 0.01
C PRO A 153 -19.41 13.68 0.09
N ASP A 154 -20.32 14.39 -0.58
CA ASP A 154 -21.75 14.04 -0.61
C ASP A 154 -22.06 12.87 -1.57
N LYS A 155 -21.06 12.39 -2.32
CA LYS A 155 -21.17 11.23 -3.21
C LYS A 155 -20.85 9.93 -2.48
N PRO A 156 -21.42 8.79 -2.92
CA PRO A 156 -21.11 7.49 -2.34
C PRO A 156 -19.60 7.22 -2.34
N ASN A 157 -19.08 6.78 -1.19
CA ASN A 157 -17.70 6.34 -1.10
C ASN A 157 -17.55 5.00 -1.84
N VAL A 158 -16.49 4.87 -2.65
CA VAL A 158 -16.17 3.64 -3.39
C VAL A 158 -15.53 2.58 -2.48
N ASP A 159 -15.31 2.87 -1.19
CA ASP A 159 -14.80 1.89 -0.24
C ASP A 159 -15.84 0.86 0.20
N VAL A 160 -15.68 -0.38 -0.25
CA VAL A 160 -16.58 -1.50 0.04
C VAL A 160 -16.19 -2.29 1.29
N THR A 161 -15.18 -1.86 2.06
CA THR A 161 -14.70 -2.61 3.24
C THR A 161 -15.82 -2.89 4.24
N SER A 162 -16.63 -1.88 4.57
CA SER A 162 -17.77 -2.04 5.49
C SER A 162 -18.81 -3.01 4.94
N ASN A 163 -19.03 -3.01 3.62
CA ASN A 163 -19.99 -3.91 2.96
C ASN A 163 -19.48 -5.35 2.99
N MET A 164 -18.19 -5.58 2.74
CA MET A 164 -17.56 -6.90 2.86
C MET A 164 -17.72 -7.47 4.28
N VAL A 165 -17.46 -6.65 5.30
CA VAL A 165 -17.64 -7.05 6.71
C VAL A 165 -19.10 -7.34 7.02
N ALA A 166 -20.03 -6.49 6.58
CA ALA A 166 -21.47 -6.69 6.79
C ALA A 166 -22.01 -7.96 6.11
N GLN A 167 -21.43 -8.34 4.97
CA GLN A 167 -21.77 -9.57 4.24
C GLN A 167 -21.04 -10.82 4.77
N GLY A 168 -20.21 -10.69 5.80
CA GLY A 168 -19.50 -11.82 6.42
C GLY A 168 -18.35 -12.37 5.57
N TYR A 169 -17.69 -11.53 4.76
CA TYR A 169 -16.48 -11.92 4.05
C TYR A 169 -15.40 -12.36 5.05
N ASN A 170 -14.62 -13.36 4.64
CA ASN A 170 -13.39 -13.80 5.29
C ASN A 170 -12.30 -13.96 4.22
N ALA A 171 -11.07 -14.33 4.62
CA ALA A 171 -9.97 -14.47 3.68
C ALA A 171 -10.32 -15.46 2.56
N THR A 172 -10.85 -16.64 2.89
CA THR A 172 -11.22 -17.67 1.89
C THR A 172 -12.24 -17.12 0.88
N THR A 173 -13.26 -16.39 1.32
CA THR A 173 -14.24 -15.77 0.43
C THR A 173 -13.58 -14.79 -0.55
N MET A 174 -12.63 -13.96 -0.07
CA MET A 174 -11.90 -13.02 -0.92
C MET A 174 -11.10 -13.75 -2.02
N PHE A 175 -10.43 -14.84 -1.69
CA PHE A 175 -9.71 -15.67 -2.66
C PHE A 175 -10.64 -16.37 -3.65
N ARG A 176 -11.84 -16.78 -3.21
CA ARG A 176 -12.85 -17.39 -4.11
C ARG A 176 -13.44 -16.38 -5.08
N VAL A 177 -13.69 -15.15 -4.64
CA VAL A 177 -14.11 -14.06 -5.54
C VAL A 177 -13.05 -13.78 -6.59
N ALA A 178 -11.77 -13.76 -6.19
CA ALA A 178 -10.67 -13.62 -7.13
C ALA A 178 -10.58 -14.80 -8.12
N GLU A 179 -10.66 -16.05 -7.65
CA GLU A 179 -10.72 -17.25 -8.51
C GLU A 179 -11.85 -17.17 -9.55
N GLU A 180 -13.03 -16.73 -9.13
CA GLU A 180 -14.19 -16.56 -10.02
C GLU A 180 -13.91 -15.52 -11.11
N PHE A 181 -13.23 -14.42 -10.79
CA PHE A 181 -12.82 -13.46 -11.80
C PHE A 181 -11.91 -14.10 -12.86
N PHE A 182 -10.86 -14.84 -12.46
CA PHE A 182 -9.94 -15.50 -13.40
C PHE A 182 -10.66 -16.54 -14.28
N THR A 183 -11.46 -17.40 -13.66
CA THR A 183 -12.22 -18.44 -14.38
C THR A 183 -13.27 -17.84 -15.32
N SER A 184 -13.86 -16.68 -15.00
CA SER A 184 -14.76 -15.96 -15.89
C SER A 184 -14.09 -15.56 -17.22
N LEU A 185 -12.78 -15.35 -17.22
CA LEU A 185 -11.98 -15.05 -18.41
C LEU A 185 -11.60 -16.31 -19.20
N GLY A 186 -11.95 -17.50 -18.71
CA GLY A 186 -11.51 -18.78 -19.26
C GLY A 186 -10.08 -19.18 -18.86
N LEU A 187 -9.53 -18.56 -17.81
CA LEU A 187 -8.27 -18.97 -17.19
C LEU A 187 -8.48 -20.16 -16.24
N LYS A 188 -7.41 -20.61 -15.58
CA LYS A 188 -7.45 -21.84 -14.78
C LYS A 188 -8.11 -21.60 -13.42
N GLU A 189 -8.66 -22.67 -12.84
CA GLU A 189 -9.04 -22.72 -11.42
C GLU A 189 -7.79 -22.96 -10.57
N MET A 190 -7.81 -22.51 -9.31
CA MET A 190 -6.73 -22.81 -8.38
C MET A 190 -6.75 -24.30 -8.02
N PRO A 191 -5.62 -25.04 -8.14
CA PRO A 191 -5.58 -26.46 -7.82
C PRO A 191 -5.94 -26.74 -6.36
N GLN A 192 -6.45 -27.94 -6.05
CA GLN A 192 -6.78 -28.31 -4.66
C GLN A 192 -5.60 -28.15 -3.69
N LYS A 193 -4.38 -28.48 -4.13
CA LYS A 193 -3.14 -28.28 -3.33
C LYS A 193 -2.89 -26.82 -2.94
N PHE A 194 -3.34 -25.86 -3.75
CA PHE A 194 -3.26 -24.44 -3.42
C PHE A 194 -4.12 -24.13 -2.19
N TRP A 195 -5.38 -24.58 -2.19
CA TRP A 195 -6.32 -24.37 -1.09
C TRP A 195 -5.90 -25.10 0.19
N ASP A 196 -5.42 -26.34 0.06
CA ASP A 196 -5.05 -27.16 1.21
C ASP A 196 -3.79 -26.66 1.95
N LYS A 197 -2.90 -25.92 1.25
CA LYS A 197 -1.55 -25.66 1.75
C LYS A 197 -1.13 -24.19 1.76
N SER A 198 -1.91 -23.28 1.19
CA SER A 198 -1.62 -21.84 1.27
C SER A 198 -1.87 -21.31 2.68
N MET A 199 -1.13 -20.26 3.04
CA MET A 199 -1.35 -19.52 4.30
C MET A 199 -2.09 -18.23 3.94
N LEU A 200 -3.43 -18.27 4.03
CA LEU A 200 -4.29 -17.16 3.64
C LEU A 200 -4.64 -16.23 4.82
N GLU A 201 -4.32 -16.64 6.04
CA GLU A 201 -4.54 -15.90 7.29
C GLU A 201 -3.30 -15.97 8.17
N LYS A 202 -3.15 -15.02 9.10
CA LYS A 202 -2.05 -15.06 10.08
C LYS A 202 -2.32 -16.19 11.08
N PRO A 203 -1.39 -17.13 11.29
CA PRO A 203 -1.55 -18.16 12.29
C PRO A 203 -1.33 -17.60 13.71
N ASP A 204 -2.10 -18.08 14.68
CA ASP A 204 -1.99 -17.67 16.08
C ASP A 204 -0.85 -18.37 16.84
N ASP A 205 -0.32 -19.47 16.30
CA ASP A 205 0.61 -20.38 16.99
C ASP A 205 2.09 -20.12 16.67
N ARG A 206 2.41 -19.23 15.73
CA ARG A 206 3.79 -19.00 15.28
C ARG A 206 4.01 -17.62 14.65
N ASP A 207 5.26 -17.15 14.74
CA ASP A 207 5.72 -15.98 14.00
C ASP A 207 5.89 -16.31 12.51
N VAL A 208 5.42 -15.43 11.63
CA VAL A 208 5.52 -15.58 10.17
C VAL A 208 5.87 -14.26 9.49
N VAL A 209 6.47 -14.35 8.30
CA VAL A 209 6.61 -13.19 7.41
C VAL A 209 5.24 -12.91 6.78
N CYS A 210 4.55 -11.86 7.22
CA CYS A 210 3.19 -11.56 6.75
C CYS A 210 3.10 -10.89 5.38
N HIS A 211 4.20 -10.31 4.88
CA HIS A 211 4.25 -9.68 3.56
C HIS A 211 3.74 -10.64 2.46
N ALA A 212 2.71 -10.22 1.72
CA ALA A 212 2.08 -11.04 0.68
C ALA A 212 3.11 -11.54 -0.35
N SER A 213 2.93 -12.77 -0.81
CA SER A 213 3.80 -13.41 -1.81
C SER A 213 3.15 -14.67 -2.37
N ALA A 214 3.35 -14.89 -3.66
CA ALA A 214 3.00 -16.12 -4.37
C ALA A 214 4.25 -17.00 -4.61
N TRP A 215 4.06 -18.32 -4.62
CA TRP A 215 5.14 -19.30 -4.60
C TRP A 215 4.92 -20.41 -5.63
N ASP A 216 5.84 -20.54 -6.58
CA ASP A 216 6.02 -21.72 -7.43
C ASP A 216 7.08 -22.64 -6.81
N PHE A 217 6.71 -23.89 -6.53
CA PHE A 217 7.63 -24.91 -5.98
C PHE A 217 8.42 -25.64 -7.08
N TYR A 218 8.27 -25.23 -8.34
CA TYR A 218 8.94 -25.74 -9.54
C TYR A 218 8.68 -27.22 -9.87
N ASN A 219 7.77 -27.88 -9.14
CA ASN A 219 7.37 -29.27 -9.35
C ASN A 219 6.14 -29.43 -10.27
N ARG A 220 5.58 -28.32 -10.78
CA ARG A 220 4.38 -28.25 -11.64
C ARG A 220 3.05 -28.59 -10.94
N GLU A 221 3.04 -28.79 -9.63
CA GLU A 221 1.87 -29.22 -8.87
C GLU A 221 1.56 -28.35 -7.65
N ASP A 222 2.59 -27.93 -6.91
CA ASP A 222 2.46 -27.13 -5.70
C ASP A 222 2.66 -25.64 -6.03
N PHE A 223 1.58 -24.89 -5.96
CA PHE A 223 1.54 -23.43 -6.07
C PHE A 223 0.80 -22.88 -4.86
N ARG A 224 1.33 -21.84 -4.20
CA ARG A 224 0.77 -21.35 -2.93
C ARG A 224 0.86 -19.85 -2.80
N ILE A 225 0.00 -19.30 -1.94
CA ILE A 225 0.11 -17.92 -1.45
C ILE A 225 0.39 -17.92 0.05
N LYS A 226 1.18 -16.93 0.48
CA LYS A 226 1.45 -16.62 1.89
C LYS A 226 1.12 -15.15 2.15
N GLN A 227 -0.07 -14.89 2.69
CA GLN A 227 -0.60 -13.56 2.98
C GLN A 227 -1.36 -13.57 4.30
N CYS A 228 -1.07 -12.61 5.19
CA CYS A 228 -1.86 -12.39 6.41
C CYS A 228 -3.09 -11.54 6.09
N THR A 229 -4.06 -12.12 5.38
CA THR A 229 -5.21 -11.39 4.83
C THR A 229 -6.13 -10.88 5.91
N ILE A 230 -6.52 -9.61 5.80
CA ILE A 230 -7.58 -8.99 6.60
C ILE A 230 -8.70 -8.51 5.67
N VAL A 231 -9.93 -8.43 6.17
CA VAL A 231 -11.12 -8.12 5.35
C VAL A 231 -11.17 -6.61 5.06
N THR A 232 -10.49 -6.19 4.00
CA THR A 232 -10.54 -4.82 3.47
C THR A 232 -10.54 -4.82 1.95
N MET A 233 -11.01 -3.72 1.35
CA MET A 233 -10.97 -3.51 -0.10
C MET A 233 -9.53 -3.55 -0.65
N GLU A 234 -8.58 -2.94 0.06
CA GLU A 234 -7.15 -2.98 -0.33
C GLU A 234 -6.60 -4.41 -0.35
N GLN A 235 -6.95 -5.22 0.65
CA GLN A 235 -6.53 -6.61 0.69
C GLN A 235 -7.23 -7.45 -0.38
N LEU A 236 -8.47 -7.13 -0.76
CA LEU A 236 -9.14 -7.79 -1.89
C LEU A 236 -8.36 -7.59 -3.19
N PHE A 237 -7.84 -6.39 -3.43
CA PHE A 237 -7.00 -6.11 -4.59
C PHE A 237 -5.64 -6.82 -4.50
N THR A 238 -5.05 -6.87 -3.31
CA THR A 238 -3.82 -7.65 -3.06
C THR A 238 -4.04 -9.14 -3.35
N VAL A 239 -5.20 -9.70 -2.98
CA VAL A 239 -5.55 -11.09 -3.30
C VAL A 239 -5.58 -11.32 -4.81
N HIS A 240 -6.17 -10.41 -5.59
CA HIS A 240 -6.16 -10.51 -7.06
C HIS A 240 -4.74 -10.40 -7.63
N HIS A 241 -3.91 -9.51 -7.07
CA HIS A 241 -2.51 -9.37 -7.45
C HIS A 241 -1.73 -10.69 -7.29
N GLU A 242 -1.78 -11.27 -6.08
CA GLU A 242 -1.06 -12.51 -5.78
C GLU A 242 -1.60 -13.71 -6.57
N MET A 243 -2.93 -13.78 -6.78
CA MET A 243 -3.52 -14.82 -7.63
C MET A 243 -3.13 -14.65 -9.10
N GLY A 244 -2.85 -13.44 -9.56
CA GLY A 244 -2.30 -13.20 -10.89
C GLY A 244 -0.91 -13.83 -11.09
N HIS A 245 -0.07 -13.83 -10.05
CA HIS A 245 1.18 -14.59 -10.06
C HIS A 245 0.95 -16.10 -10.14
N VAL A 246 -0.01 -16.62 -9.36
CA VAL A 246 -0.35 -18.05 -9.39
C VAL A 246 -0.87 -18.48 -10.75
N GLU A 247 -1.77 -17.71 -11.37
CA GLU A 247 -2.19 -17.97 -12.75
C GLU A 247 -1.03 -17.97 -13.72
N TYR A 248 -0.08 -17.05 -13.57
CA TYR A 248 1.14 -17.07 -14.38
C TYR A 248 1.89 -18.41 -14.21
N TYR A 249 2.11 -18.86 -12.96
CA TYR A 249 2.75 -20.16 -12.68
C TYR A 249 2.01 -21.32 -13.34
N LEU A 250 0.68 -21.36 -13.21
CA LEU A 250 -0.17 -22.43 -13.75
C LEU A 250 -0.11 -22.50 -15.28
N GLN A 251 0.07 -21.37 -15.95
CA GLN A 251 0.10 -21.29 -17.42
C GLN A 251 1.44 -21.70 -18.03
N TYR A 252 2.58 -21.37 -17.39
CA TYR A 252 3.90 -21.76 -17.90
C TYR A 252 4.54 -22.97 -17.21
N LYS A 253 3.84 -23.64 -16.27
CA LYS A 253 4.40 -24.80 -15.53
C LYS A 253 4.99 -25.91 -16.43
N ASP A 254 4.54 -26.02 -17.68
CA ASP A 254 5.01 -27.03 -18.62
C ASP A 254 6.22 -26.58 -19.47
N GLN A 255 6.64 -25.30 -19.34
CA GLN A 255 7.92 -24.83 -19.88
C GLN A 255 9.12 -25.47 -19.15
N PRO A 256 10.29 -25.55 -19.80
CA PRO A 256 11.56 -25.83 -19.13
C PRO A 256 11.73 -24.92 -17.91
N VAL A 257 12.28 -25.46 -16.82
CA VAL A 257 12.36 -24.77 -15.52
C VAL A 257 13.00 -23.38 -15.62
N SER A 258 14.01 -23.22 -16.47
CA SER A 258 14.69 -21.93 -16.68
C SER A 258 13.82 -20.87 -17.38
N PHE A 259 12.76 -21.28 -18.09
CA PHE A 259 11.80 -20.38 -18.75
C PHE A 259 10.52 -20.14 -17.94
N ARG A 260 10.44 -20.69 -16.73
CA ARG A 260 9.33 -20.49 -15.78
C ARG A 260 9.47 -19.18 -15.02
N ARG A 261 9.44 -18.09 -15.77
CA ARG A 261 9.50 -16.69 -15.30
C ARG A 261 8.58 -15.85 -16.17
N GLY A 262 8.21 -14.65 -15.75
CA GLY A 262 7.59 -13.70 -16.67
C GLY A 262 8.55 -13.29 -17.79
N ALA A 263 8.02 -12.84 -18.92
CA ALA A 263 8.83 -12.40 -20.07
C ALA A 263 9.93 -11.40 -19.68
N ASN A 264 9.63 -10.50 -18.75
CA ASN A 264 10.60 -9.88 -17.86
C ASN A 264 9.95 -9.73 -16.46
N PRO A 265 10.69 -9.32 -15.40
CA PRO A 265 10.12 -9.20 -14.06
C PRO A 265 8.92 -8.27 -13.95
N GLY A 266 8.85 -7.21 -14.77
CA GLY A 266 7.74 -6.26 -14.77
C GLY A 266 6.43 -6.84 -15.34
N PHE A 267 6.49 -7.83 -16.23
CA PHE A 267 5.28 -8.56 -16.68
C PHE A 267 4.64 -9.31 -15.54
N HIS A 268 5.44 -9.94 -14.68
CA HIS A 268 4.92 -10.77 -13.59
C HIS A 268 4.07 -9.94 -12.62
N GLU A 269 4.56 -8.75 -12.29
CA GLU A 269 3.88 -7.74 -11.46
C GLU A 269 2.71 -7.07 -12.20
N ALA A 270 2.82 -6.82 -13.51
CA ALA A 270 1.76 -6.16 -14.28
C ALA A 270 0.49 -7.00 -14.36
N ILE A 271 0.63 -8.32 -14.56
CA ILE A 271 -0.53 -9.20 -14.70
C ILE A 271 -1.38 -9.19 -13.43
N GLY A 272 -0.77 -9.26 -12.24
CA GLY A 272 -1.53 -9.16 -10.98
C GLY A 272 -2.37 -7.89 -10.89
N ASP A 273 -1.79 -6.76 -11.28
CA ASP A 273 -2.44 -5.45 -11.18
C ASP A 273 -3.49 -5.19 -12.27
N VAL A 274 -3.32 -5.72 -13.49
CA VAL A 274 -4.26 -5.53 -14.61
C VAL A 274 -5.68 -5.94 -14.22
N LEU A 275 -5.81 -7.06 -13.50
CA LEU A 275 -7.11 -7.56 -13.08
C LEU A 275 -7.69 -6.69 -11.96
N SER A 276 -6.85 -6.22 -11.03
CA SER A 276 -7.30 -5.30 -9.99
C SER A 276 -7.90 -4.00 -10.55
N LEU A 277 -7.45 -3.52 -11.73
CA LEU A 277 -8.00 -2.33 -12.38
C LEU A 277 -9.46 -2.51 -12.82
N SER A 278 -9.85 -3.73 -13.24
CA SER A 278 -11.24 -4.03 -13.56
C SER A 278 -12.07 -4.27 -12.31
N VAL A 279 -11.52 -5.00 -11.34
CA VAL A 279 -12.17 -5.32 -10.06
C VAL A 279 -12.45 -4.08 -9.23
N SER A 280 -11.59 -3.06 -9.31
CA SER A 280 -11.76 -1.81 -8.58
C SER A 280 -12.87 -0.91 -9.13
N THR A 281 -13.39 -1.18 -10.32
CA THR A 281 -14.42 -0.32 -10.92
C THR A 281 -15.74 -0.39 -10.14
N PRO A 282 -16.45 0.74 -9.95
CA PRO A 282 -17.78 0.72 -9.33
C PRO A 282 -18.76 -0.24 -10.02
N LYS A 283 -18.65 -0.37 -11.35
CA LYS A 283 -19.43 -1.33 -12.15
C LYS A 283 -19.19 -2.77 -11.71
N HIS A 284 -17.93 -3.16 -11.54
CA HIS A 284 -17.58 -4.50 -11.10
C HIS A 284 -18.04 -4.76 -9.67
N LEU A 285 -17.75 -3.84 -8.74
CA LEU A 285 -18.15 -3.93 -7.33
C LEU A 285 -19.67 -4.07 -7.18
N ASN A 286 -20.45 -3.38 -8.01
CA ASN A 286 -21.90 -3.55 -8.07
C ASN A 286 -22.31 -4.93 -8.61
N THR A 287 -21.65 -5.41 -9.66
CA THR A 287 -21.91 -6.73 -10.28
C THR A 287 -21.70 -7.88 -9.29
N ILE A 288 -20.69 -7.79 -8.41
CA ILE A 288 -20.41 -8.79 -7.37
C ILE A 288 -21.16 -8.53 -6.05
N GLY A 289 -22.07 -7.56 -6.03
CA GLY A 289 -22.93 -7.28 -4.87
C GLY A 289 -22.26 -6.54 -3.70
N LEU A 290 -21.06 -5.98 -3.89
CA LEU A 290 -20.36 -5.21 -2.86
C LEU A 290 -20.76 -3.72 -2.85
N LEU A 291 -21.30 -3.20 -3.96
CA LEU A 291 -21.81 -1.84 -4.06
C LEU A 291 -23.31 -1.86 -4.41
N GLU A 292 -24.17 -1.28 -3.57
CA GLU A 292 -25.64 -1.34 -3.78
C GLU A 292 -26.11 -0.44 -4.93
N THR A 293 -25.62 0.81 -4.95
CA THR A 293 -26.06 1.82 -5.94
C THR A 293 -24.89 2.17 -6.85
N LEU A 294 -25.10 1.98 -8.16
CA LEU A 294 -24.18 2.49 -9.17
C LEU A 294 -24.53 3.94 -9.49
N THR A 295 -23.69 4.88 -9.06
CA THR A 295 -23.78 6.28 -9.48
C THR A 295 -22.77 6.52 -10.59
N ASP A 296 -23.27 6.81 -11.79
CA ASP A 296 -22.45 7.07 -12.98
C ASP A 296 -22.51 8.57 -13.30
N ASP A 297 -21.68 9.35 -12.61
CA ASP A 297 -21.58 10.79 -12.79
C ASP A 297 -20.13 11.29 -12.61
N ASN A 298 -19.84 12.46 -13.16
CA ASN A 298 -18.48 13.00 -13.20
C ASN A 298 -17.86 13.20 -11.80
N GLU A 299 -18.64 13.59 -10.79
CA GLU A 299 -18.10 13.80 -9.44
C GLU A 299 -17.69 12.47 -8.81
N THR A 300 -18.51 11.42 -9.01
CA THR A 300 -18.18 10.05 -8.58
C THR A 300 -16.97 9.50 -9.34
N ASP A 301 -16.83 9.78 -10.63
CA ASP A 301 -15.65 9.41 -11.42
C ASP A 301 -14.37 10.06 -10.92
N ILE A 302 -14.42 11.36 -10.57
CA ILE A 302 -13.27 12.08 -10.02
C ILE A 302 -12.88 11.54 -8.65
N ASN A 303 -13.86 11.24 -7.78
CA ASN A 303 -13.62 10.57 -6.50
C ASN A 303 -12.89 9.23 -6.69
N TYR A 304 -13.39 8.37 -7.59
CA TYR A 304 -12.77 7.09 -7.92
C TYR A 304 -11.34 7.26 -8.47
N LEU A 305 -11.18 8.11 -9.48
CA LEU A 305 -9.90 8.33 -10.13
C LEU A 305 -8.86 8.95 -9.20
N LEU A 306 -9.26 9.81 -8.25
CA LEU A 306 -8.35 10.33 -7.23
C LEU A 306 -7.92 9.21 -6.27
N LYS A 307 -8.84 8.36 -5.81
CA LYS A 307 -8.49 7.18 -4.99
C LYS A 307 -7.47 6.30 -5.72
N MET A 308 -7.70 6.02 -7.00
CA MET A 308 -6.77 5.28 -7.86
C MET A 308 -5.43 6.01 -8.06
N ALA A 309 -5.43 7.34 -8.16
CA ALA A 309 -4.21 8.13 -8.32
C ALA A 309 -3.35 8.12 -7.05
N LEU A 310 -3.98 8.19 -5.87
CA LEU A 310 -3.30 8.05 -4.59
C LEU A 310 -2.64 6.67 -4.41
N GLU A 311 -3.11 5.64 -5.11
CA GLU A 311 -2.48 4.32 -5.13
C GLU A 311 -1.42 4.21 -6.24
N LYS A 312 -1.80 4.48 -7.49
CA LYS A 312 -0.98 4.19 -8.67
C LYS A 312 0.01 5.31 -9.00
N ILE A 313 -0.45 6.55 -9.05
CA ILE A 313 0.40 7.71 -9.41
C ILE A 313 1.36 8.06 -8.29
N ALA A 314 0.90 8.03 -7.03
CA ALA A 314 1.75 8.29 -5.86
C ALA A 314 2.95 7.34 -5.75
N PHE A 315 2.80 6.12 -6.26
CA PHE A 315 3.82 5.08 -6.21
C PHE A 315 4.94 5.26 -7.24
N LEU A 316 4.64 5.79 -8.43
CA LEU A 316 5.60 5.91 -9.55
C LEU A 316 6.99 6.44 -9.14
N PRO A 317 7.12 7.58 -8.44
CA PRO A 317 8.44 8.06 -8.00
C PRO A 317 9.15 7.09 -7.06
N PHE A 318 8.42 6.42 -6.16
CA PHE A 318 9.01 5.44 -5.26
C PHE A 318 9.46 4.16 -5.99
N GLY A 319 8.61 3.65 -6.89
CA GLY A 319 8.93 2.53 -7.78
C GLY A 319 10.18 2.76 -8.61
N TYR A 320 10.40 4.02 -9.04
CA TYR A 320 11.58 4.42 -9.81
C TYR A 320 12.83 4.57 -8.94
N LEU A 321 12.74 5.26 -7.80
CA LEU A 321 13.93 5.70 -7.06
C LEU A 321 14.65 4.59 -6.28
N ILE A 322 13.98 3.51 -5.87
CA ILE A 322 14.62 2.49 -5.02
C ILE A 322 15.79 1.84 -5.74
N ASP A 323 15.58 1.38 -6.97
CA ASP A 323 16.65 0.73 -7.71
C ASP A 323 17.65 1.74 -8.27
N GLN A 324 17.28 3.01 -8.50
CA GLN A 324 18.26 4.09 -8.75
C GLN A 324 19.27 4.20 -7.59
N TRP A 325 18.78 4.18 -6.34
CA TRP A 325 19.65 4.16 -5.16
C TRP A 325 20.52 2.89 -5.13
N ARG A 326 19.91 1.71 -5.33
CA ARG A 326 20.65 0.43 -5.26
C ARG A 326 21.68 0.29 -6.37
N TRP A 327 21.40 0.73 -7.60
CA TRP A 327 22.36 0.73 -8.70
C TRP A 327 23.53 1.67 -8.39
N GLY A 328 23.28 2.81 -7.75
CA GLY A 328 24.34 3.67 -7.21
C GLY A 328 25.18 2.97 -6.15
N VAL A 329 24.56 2.19 -5.26
CA VAL A 329 25.27 1.40 -4.24
C VAL A 329 26.12 0.28 -4.86
N PHE A 330 25.56 -0.50 -5.80
CA PHE A 330 26.28 -1.60 -6.44
C PHE A 330 27.43 -1.11 -7.32
N SER A 331 27.26 0.02 -8.02
CA SER A 331 28.34 0.60 -8.83
C SER A 331 29.42 1.32 -8.01
N GLY A 332 29.20 1.51 -6.71
CA GLY A 332 30.10 2.26 -5.83
C GLY A 332 29.95 3.79 -5.91
N TYR A 333 29.06 4.31 -6.75
CA TYR A 333 28.69 5.73 -6.79
C TYR A 333 28.17 6.22 -5.42
N THR A 334 27.42 5.36 -4.72
CA THR A 334 26.90 5.61 -3.37
C THR A 334 27.66 4.74 -2.36
N PRO A 335 28.76 5.24 -1.76
CA PRO A 335 29.50 4.48 -0.76
C PRO A 335 28.75 4.43 0.59
N PRO A 336 29.11 3.52 1.52
CA PRO A 336 28.42 3.35 2.81
C PRO A 336 28.28 4.62 3.66
N GLU A 337 29.21 5.56 3.53
CA GLU A 337 29.22 6.85 4.22
C GLU A 337 28.19 7.84 3.66
N ARG A 338 27.48 7.47 2.59
CA ARG A 338 26.44 8.28 1.94
C ARG A 338 25.15 7.53 1.71
N TYR A 339 24.99 6.34 2.28
CA TYR A 339 23.80 5.52 2.08
C TYR A 339 22.53 6.29 2.42
N ASN A 340 22.51 6.97 3.57
CA ASN A 340 21.31 7.64 4.03
C ASN A 340 21.10 9.01 3.38
N ALA A 341 22.17 9.77 3.16
CA ALA A 341 22.13 11.06 2.47
C ALA A 341 21.64 10.90 1.03
N GLU A 342 22.16 9.93 0.28
CA GLU A 342 21.72 9.69 -1.09
C GLU A 342 20.30 9.14 -1.15
N TRP A 343 19.91 8.29 -0.19
CA TRP A 343 18.54 7.83 -0.06
C TRP A 343 17.57 9.01 0.10
N TRP A 344 17.84 9.92 1.03
CA TRP A 344 16.99 11.09 1.26
C TRP A 344 17.05 12.10 0.11
N TYR A 345 18.19 12.26 -0.54
CA TYR A 345 18.27 13.05 -1.78
C TYR A 345 17.30 12.52 -2.83
N LEU A 346 17.30 11.21 -3.10
CA LEU A 346 16.41 10.60 -4.09
C LEU A 346 14.93 10.65 -3.66
N ARG A 347 14.64 10.42 -2.38
CA ARG A 347 13.30 10.54 -1.80
C ARG A 347 12.74 11.95 -1.97
N THR A 348 13.52 12.98 -1.64
CA THR A 348 13.11 14.37 -1.86
C THR A 348 13.04 14.71 -3.35
N LYS A 349 14.02 14.30 -4.17
CA LYS A 349 14.07 14.58 -5.62
C LYS A 349 12.88 14.01 -6.40
N TYR A 350 12.45 12.80 -6.08
CA TYR A 350 11.42 12.11 -6.86
C TYR A 350 10.04 12.20 -6.20
N GLN A 351 9.93 11.99 -4.88
CA GLN A 351 8.65 12.03 -4.17
C GLN A 351 8.33 13.39 -3.54
N GLY A 352 9.30 14.30 -3.44
CA GLY A 352 9.04 15.56 -2.74
C GLY A 352 8.61 15.35 -1.30
N ILE A 353 9.27 14.43 -0.61
CA ILE A 353 9.05 14.17 0.81
C ILE A 353 10.34 14.32 1.59
N CYS A 354 10.22 14.76 2.85
CA CYS A 354 11.35 14.93 3.76
C CYS A 354 11.21 14.00 4.98
N PRO A 355 12.33 13.64 5.62
CA PRO A 355 12.26 12.94 6.89
C PRO A 355 11.67 13.89 7.94
N PRO A 356 10.77 13.42 8.81
CA PRO A 356 10.14 14.28 9.82
C PRO A 356 11.03 14.56 11.05
N VAL A 357 12.16 13.85 11.16
CA VAL A 357 13.25 14.11 12.10
C VAL A 357 14.56 14.05 11.34
N ARG A 358 15.58 14.77 11.81
CA ARG A 358 16.89 14.77 11.15
C ARG A 358 17.46 13.35 11.12
N ARG A 359 17.88 12.91 9.93
CA ARG A 359 18.54 11.60 9.73
C ARG A 359 19.99 11.83 9.36
N THR A 360 20.89 11.17 10.06
CA THR A 360 22.33 11.15 9.79
C THR A 360 22.72 9.80 9.16
N GLU A 361 23.99 9.64 8.83
CA GLU A 361 24.54 8.36 8.38
C GLU A 361 24.57 7.31 9.49
N GLU A 362 24.29 7.63 10.76
CA GLU A 362 24.12 6.59 11.79
C GLU A 362 22.94 5.65 11.46
N PHE A 363 21.96 6.14 10.72
CA PHE A 363 20.79 5.39 10.29
C PHE A 363 20.98 4.74 8.93
N PHE A 364 20.12 3.77 8.64
CA PHE A 364 20.03 3.12 7.35
C PHE A 364 18.55 2.96 6.99
N ASP A 365 17.92 4.10 6.71
CA ASP A 365 16.50 4.19 6.37
C ASP A 365 16.09 3.33 5.15
N PRO A 366 16.90 3.15 4.08
CA PRO A 366 16.54 2.20 3.02
C PRO A 366 16.36 0.77 3.56
N GLY A 367 17.11 0.36 4.59
CA GLY A 367 16.96 -0.96 5.22
C GLY A 367 15.61 -1.20 5.89
N ALA A 368 14.84 -0.14 6.16
CA ALA A 368 13.50 -0.22 6.74
C ALA A 368 12.41 -0.57 5.71
N LYS A 369 12.76 -0.78 4.44
CA LYS A 369 11.88 -1.27 3.37
C LYS A 369 12.25 -2.70 2.98
N TYR A 370 11.33 -3.66 3.13
CA TYR A 370 11.54 -5.12 2.96
C TYR A 370 12.42 -5.52 1.77
N HIS A 371 12.20 -4.92 0.60
CA HIS A 371 12.91 -5.26 -0.64
C HIS A 371 14.43 -5.02 -0.59
N ILE A 372 14.92 -4.17 0.32
CA ILE A 372 16.34 -3.94 0.56
C ILE A 372 16.99 -5.13 1.31
N PRO A 373 16.60 -5.48 2.56
CA PRO A 373 17.14 -6.65 3.25
C PRO A 373 16.77 -7.98 2.57
N GLY A 374 15.59 -8.08 1.94
CA GLY A 374 15.11 -9.24 1.19
C GLY A 374 15.74 -9.41 -0.19
N ASN A 375 16.62 -8.49 -0.59
CA ASN A 375 17.32 -8.48 -1.86
C ASN A 375 16.41 -8.68 -3.10
N THR A 376 15.24 -8.03 -3.12
CA THR A 376 14.29 -8.10 -4.24
C THR A 376 14.42 -6.87 -5.12
N PRO A 377 14.82 -6.98 -6.40
CA PRO A 377 14.91 -5.84 -7.33
C PRO A 377 13.58 -5.10 -7.47
N TYR A 378 13.58 -3.78 -7.47
CA TYR A 378 12.38 -2.95 -7.33
C TYR A 378 11.88 -2.32 -8.62
N ILE A 379 12.73 -2.14 -9.64
CA ILE A 379 12.35 -1.47 -10.89
C ILE A 379 11.23 -2.21 -11.63
N ARG A 380 11.04 -3.50 -11.33
CA ARG A 380 9.90 -4.31 -11.78
C ARG A 380 8.55 -3.66 -11.49
N TYR A 381 8.39 -2.97 -10.37
CA TYR A 381 7.13 -2.34 -10.00
C TYR A 381 6.88 -1.06 -10.82
N PHE A 382 7.91 -0.27 -11.12
CA PHE A 382 7.77 0.88 -12.03
C PHE A 382 7.39 0.43 -13.44
N VAL A 383 8.07 -0.61 -13.96
CA VAL A 383 7.72 -1.21 -15.26
C VAL A 383 6.29 -1.76 -15.25
N SER A 384 5.91 -2.46 -14.17
CA SER A 384 4.55 -2.97 -13.97
C SER A 384 3.49 -1.90 -14.06
N PHE A 385 3.72 -0.76 -13.38
CA PHE A 385 2.76 0.34 -13.33
C PHE A 385 2.57 1.03 -14.67
N ILE A 386 3.45 0.80 -15.64
CA ILE A 386 3.28 1.27 -17.03
C ILE A 386 2.61 0.19 -17.86
N LEU A 387 3.16 -1.03 -17.82
CA LEU A 387 2.66 -2.16 -18.62
C LEU A 387 1.22 -2.52 -18.26
N GLN A 388 0.80 -2.42 -16.99
CA GLN A 388 -0.55 -2.78 -16.58
C GLN A 388 -1.62 -1.96 -17.32
N PHE A 389 -1.38 -0.67 -17.59
CA PHE A 389 -2.33 0.14 -18.35
C PHE A 389 -2.29 -0.16 -19.85
N GLN A 390 -1.12 -0.50 -20.42
CA GLN A 390 -1.03 -0.95 -21.81
C GLN A 390 -1.80 -2.28 -22.01
N PHE A 391 -1.65 -3.22 -21.08
CA PHE A 391 -2.43 -4.46 -21.05
C PHE A 391 -3.92 -4.15 -20.88
N HIS A 392 -4.29 -3.36 -19.88
CA HIS A 392 -5.68 -3.02 -19.63
C HIS A 392 -6.35 -2.39 -20.85
N GLN A 393 -5.72 -1.40 -21.49
CA GLN A 393 -6.24 -0.78 -22.72
C GLN A 393 -6.49 -1.81 -23.82
N LYS A 394 -5.54 -2.71 -24.09
CA LYS A 394 -5.71 -3.75 -25.10
C LYS A 394 -6.81 -4.75 -24.75
N LEU A 395 -6.87 -5.19 -23.50
CA LEU A 395 -7.87 -6.16 -23.04
C LEU A 395 -9.27 -5.57 -23.08
N CYS A 396 -9.42 -4.29 -22.74
CA CYS A 396 -10.66 -3.55 -22.87
C CYS A 396 -11.13 -3.42 -24.32
N GLN A 397 -10.22 -3.12 -25.25
CA GLN A 397 -10.53 -3.10 -26.67
C GLN A 397 -11.01 -4.47 -27.17
N VAL A 398 -10.33 -5.55 -26.77
CA VAL A 398 -10.71 -6.93 -27.14
C VAL A 398 -12.02 -7.36 -26.48
N ALA A 399 -12.30 -6.88 -25.27
CA ALA A 399 -13.58 -7.09 -24.59
C ALA A 399 -14.74 -6.25 -25.21
N GLY A 400 -14.47 -5.42 -26.21
CA GLY A 400 -15.47 -4.60 -26.89
C GLY A 400 -15.93 -3.38 -26.09
N HIS A 401 -15.13 -2.91 -25.13
CA HIS A 401 -15.44 -1.69 -24.36
C HIS A 401 -15.31 -0.43 -25.23
N THR A 402 -16.30 0.45 -25.19
CA THR A 402 -16.38 1.68 -26.00
C THR A 402 -16.37 2.97 -25.19
N GLY A 403 -16.38 2.88 -23.85
CA GLY A 403 -16.41 4.04 -22.95
C GLY A 403 -15.03 4.48 -22.46
N PRO A 404 -14.97 5.38 -21.46
CA PRO A 404 -13.71 5.78 -20.82
C PRO A 404 -12.94 4.58 -20.31
N LEU A 405 -11.62 4.57 -20.50
CA LEU A 405 -10.77 3.42 -20.14
C LEU A 405 -10.89 3.03 -18.66
N HIS A 406 -10.99 4.01 -17.75
CA HIS A 406 -11.11 3.76 -16.31
C HIS A 406 -12.44 3.13 -15.87
N LYS A 407 -13.42 3.01 -16.76
CA LYS A 407 -14.70 2.31 -16.51
C LYS A 407 -14.73 0.90 -17.09
N CYS A 408 -13.64 0.47 -17.72
CA CYS A 408 -13.57 -0.84 -18.34
C CYS A 408 -13.53 -1.95 -17.29
N ASP A 409 -14.42 -2.93 -17.47
CA ASP A 409 -14.40 -4.19 -16.75
C ASP A 409 -14.30 -5.33 -17.77
N ILE A 410 -13.22 -6.11 -17.70
CA ILE A 410 -12.98 -7.25 -18.59
C ILE A 410 -13.66 -8.54 -18.09
N TYR A 411 -14.31 -8.51 -16.93
CA TYR A 411 -15.01 -9.65 -16.34
C TYR A 411 -15.90 -10.38 -17.36
N ARG A 412 -15.82 -11.72 -17.39
CA ARG A 412 -16.51 -12.61 -18.34
C ARG A 412 -16.12 -12.46 -19.83
N SER A 413 -15.07 -11.70 -20.14
CA SER A 413 -14.53 -11.63 -21.51
C SER A 413 -13.51 -12.74 -21.78
N THR A 414 -13.98 -13.86 -22.33
CA THR A 414 -13.09 -14.97 -22.74
C THR A 414 -12.11 -14.57 -23.84
N GLN A 415 -12.45 -13.56 -24.65
CA GLN A 415 -11.55 -13.02 -25.66
C GLN A 415 -10.37 -12.26 -25.01
N ALA A 416 -10.62 -11.47 -23.98
CA ALA A 416 -9.56 -10.83 -23.20
C ALA A 416 -8.71 -11.87 -22.46
N GLY A 417 -9.35 -12.89 -21.87
CA GLY A 417 -8.65 -14.00 -21.23
C GLY A 417 -7.73 -14.78 -22.17
N ALA A 418 -8.13 -15.00 -23.42
CA ALA A 418 -7.27 -15.65 -24.42
C ALA A 418 -5.99 -14.84 -24.75
N VAL A 419 -6.07 -13.50 -24.73
CA VAL A 419 -4.90 -12.63 -24.89
C VAL A 419 -3.97 -12.75 -23.68
N LEU A 420 -4.52 -12.71 -22.46
CA LEU A 420 -3.76 -12.93 -21.23
C LEU A 420 -3.08 -14.31 -21.25
N GLU A 421 -3.84 -15.38 -21.50
CA GLU A 421 -3.32 -16.74 -21.54
C GLU A 421 -2.12 -16.89 -22.49
N LYS A 422 -2.19 -16.27 -23.69
CA LYS A 422 -1.08 -16.29 -24.66
C LYS A 422 0.20 -15.67 -24.09
N VAL A 423 0.09 -14.56 -23.36
CA VAL A 423 1.23 -13.92 -22.68
C VAL A 423 1.74 -14.81 -21.56
N LEU A 424 0.84 -15.34 -20.72
CA LEU A 424 1.20 -16.13 -19.54
C LEU A 424 1.92 -17.44 -19.91
N ARG A 425 1.46 -18.13 -20.96
CA ARG A 425 2.05 -19.39 -21.42
C ARG A 425 3.47 -19.24 -21.99
N ALA A 426 3.83 -18.06 -22.48
CA ALA A 426 5.14 -17.81 -23.05
C ALA A 426 6.26 -17.91 -22.00
N GLY A 427 5.97 -17.60 -20.73
CA GLY A 427 6.98 -17.47 -19.70
C GLY A 427 8.11 -16.52 -20.15
N SER A 428 9.36 -16.93 -19.96
CA SER A 428 10.54 -16.23 -20.49
C SER A 428 11.20 -16.99 -21.65
N SER A 429 10.43 -17.77 -22.41
CA SER A 429 10.93 -18.53 -23.57
C SER A 429 11.19 -17.67 -24.81
N ARG A 430 10.72 -16.42 -24.81
CA ARG A 430 10.82 -15.45 -25.90
C ARG A 430 11.17 -14.06 -25.36
N PRO A 431 11.84 -13.21 -26.17
CA PRO A 431 12.11 -11.83 -25.78
C PRO A 431 10.81 -11.10 -25.42
N TRP A 432 10.82 -10.32 -24.34
CA TRP A 432 9.61 -9.65 -23.84
C TRP A 432 9.02 -8.66 -24.84
N THR A 433 9.85 -8.05 -25.69
CA THR A 433 9.43 -7.13 -26.75
C THR A 433 8.59 -7.84 -27.82
N GLU A 434 8.90 -9.10 -28.14
CA GLU A 434 8.10 -9.91 -29.06
C GLU A 434 6.80 -10.37 -28.42
N VAL A 435 6.84 -10.78 -27.15
CA VAL A 435 5.62 -11.15 -26.39
C VAL A 435 4.68 -9.95 -26.31
N LEU A 436 5.21 -8.75 -26.07
CA LEU A 436 4.44 -7.51 -26.06
C LEU A 436 3.86 -7.20 -27.46
N GLN A 437 4.66 -7.35 -28.51
CA GLN A 437 4.22 -7.10 -29.89
C GLN A 437 3.06 -8.03 -30.28
N ASP A 438 3.16 -9.31 -29.92
CA ASP A 438 2.16 -10.32 -30.23
C ASP A 438 0.85 -10.17 -29.46
N ALA A 439 0.90 -9.55 -28.28
CA ALA A 439 -0.26 -9.34 -27.41
C ALA A 439 -0.91 -7.97 -27.65
N LEU A 440 -0.10 -6.92 -27.71
CA LEU A 440 -0.56 -5.53 -27.70
C LEU A 440 -0.43 -4.83 -29.07
N GLY A 441 0.38 -5.37 -29.98
CA GLY A 441 0.70 -4.73 -31.26
C GLY A 441 1.83 -3.70 -31.17
N THR A 442 2.55 -3.63 -30.06
CA THR A 442 3.72 -2.77 -29.85
C THR A 442 4.84 -3.52 -29.13
N ASN A 443 6.09 -3.19 -29.44
CA ASN A 443 7.27 -3.77 -28.81
C ASN A 443 7.94 -2.83 -27.78
N LYS A 444 7.26 -1.75 -27.39
CA LYS A 444 7.78 -0.73 -26.45
C LYS A 444 6.84 -0.49 -25.26
N MET A 445 7.45 -0.16 -24.14
CA MET A 445 6.75 0.44 -23.00
C MET A 445 6.28 1.85 -23.35
N ASP A 446 5.05 2.18 -22.99
CA ASP A 446 4.37 3.43 -23.32
C ASP A 446 3.46 3.89 -22.17
N ALA A 447 3.62 5.13 -21.74
CA ALA A 447 2.84 5.74 -20.67
C ALA A 447 1.45 6.27 -21.11
N SER A 448 1.16 6.28 -22.42
CA SER A 448 -0.04 6.90 -23.00
C SER A 448 -1.33 6.30 -22.45
N ALA A 449 -1.39 4.97 -22.28
CA ALA A 449 -2.58 4.29 -21.73
C ALA A 449 -2.82 4.67 -20.25
N LEU A 450 -1.76 4.84 -19.46
CA LEU A 450 -1.87 5.32 -18.08
C LEU A 450 -2.36 6.77 -18.06
N MET A 451 -1.78 7.64 -18.90
CA MET A 451 -2.22 9.03 -19.02
C MET A 451 -3.69 9.14 -19.44
N GLU A 452 -4.13 8.34 -20.42
CA GLU A 452 -5.54 8.28 -20.85
C GLU A 452 -6.46 7.87 -19.70
N TYR A 453 -6.09 6.83 -18.94
CA TYR A 453 -6.85 6.36 -17.79
C TYR A 453 -7.11 7.48 -16.77
N PHE A 454 -6.06 8.23 -16.42
CA PHE A 454 -6.12 9.29 -15.41
C PHE A 454 -6.43 10.68 -15.96
N GLN A 455 -6.70 10.81 -17.26
CA GLN A 455 -6.90 12.13 -17.88
C GLN A 455 -7.98 12.98 -17.18
N PRO A 456 -9.16 12.44 -16.79
CA PRO A 456 -10.19 13.27 -16.14
C PRO A 456 -9.73 13.88 -14.81
N VAL A 457 -9.11 13.07 -13.93
CA VAL A 457 -8.60 13.57 -12.64
C VAL A 457 -7.37 14.45 -12.82
N THR A 458 -6.56 14.20 -13.85
CA THR A 458 -5.41 15.05 -14.19
C THR A 458 -5.87 16.47 -14.51
N THR A 459 -6.85 16.59 -15.41
CA THR A 459 -7.45 17.89 -15.77
C THR A 459 -8.07 18.56 -14.55
N TRP A 460 -8.79 17.80 -13.72
CA TRP A 460 -9.42 18.32 -12.50
C TRP A 460 -8.37 18.84 -11.49
N LEU A 461 -7.31 18.06 -11.21
CA LEU A 461 -6.23 18.45 -10.30
C LEU A 461 -5.50 19.72 -10.78
N GLN A 462 -5.24 19.83 -12.08
CA GLN A 462 -4.63 21.02 -12.66
C GLN A 462 -5.49 22.26 -12.43
N GLU A 463 -6.80 22.15 -12.61
CA GLU A 463 -7.71 23.26 -12.36
C GLU A 463 -7.79 23.61 -10.86
N GLN A 464 -7.87 22.61 -9.98
CA GLN A 464 -7.89 22.87 -8.53
C GLN A 464 -6.60 23.58 -8.06
N ASN A 465 -5.45 23.07 -8.48
CA ASN A 465 -4.15 23.67 -8.12
C ASN A 465 -4.02 25.09 -8.67
N ARG A 466 -4.59 25.38 -9.85
CA ARG A 466 -4.63 26.73 -10.41
C ARG A 466 -5.55 27.66 -9.63
N LEU A 467 -6.70 27.17 -9.15
CA LEU A 467 -7.66 27.94 -8.36
C LEU A 467 -7.13 28.32 -6.98
N THR A 468 -6.28 27.48 -6.38
CA THR A 468 -5.66 27.74 -5.07
C THR A 468 -4.23 28.26 -5.16
N ASP A 469 -3.74 28.57 -6.37
CA ASP A 469 -2.40 29.09 -6.66
C ASP A 469 -1.27 28.23 -6.05
N GLU A 470 -1.36 26.91 -6.25
CA GLU A 470 -0.36 25.98 -5.73
C GLU A 470 0.95 26.02 -6.53
N THR A 471 2.06 25.97 -5.80
CA THR A 471 3.38 25.70 -6.36
C THR A 471 3.48 24.22 -6.75
N LEU A 472 3.65 23.91 -8.04
CA LEU A 472 3.99 22.54 -8.44
C LEU A 472 5.45 22.23 -8.12
N GLY A 473 5.69 21.13 -7.41
CA GLY A 473 7.00 20.78 -6.88
C GLY A 473 7.29 21.43 -5.53
N TRP A 474 8.56 21.40 -5.13
CA TRP A 474 9.02 21.79 -3.78
C TRP A 474 10.33 22.60 -3.87
N PRO A 475 10.26 23.87 -4.28
CA PRO A 475 11.44 24.73 -4.38
C PRO A 475 12.18 24.89 -3.03
N ASP A 476 11.47 24.81 -1.90
CA ASP A 476 12.07 24.78 -0.57
C ASP A 476 12.58 23.37 -0.24
N PHE A 477 13.51 22.88 -1.06
CA PHE A 477 13.96 21.48 -1.06
C PHE A 477 14.49 21.00 0.30
N ASP A 478 15.18 21.88 1.03
CA ASP A 478 15.82 21.57 2.31
C ASP A 478 14.88 21.74 3.53
N TRP A 479 13.63 22.14 3.31
CA TRP A 479 12.69 22.34 4.41
C TRP A 479 12.38 21.03 5.14
N MET A 480 12.40 21.08 6.47
CA MET A 480 11.98 20.00 7.36
C MET A 480 11.01 20.54 8.41
N PRO A 481 10.02 19.74 8.86
CA PRO A 481 9.11 20.16 9.91
C PRO A 481 9.83 20.23 11.27
N PRO A 482 9.34 21.06 12.21
CA PRO A 482 9.84 21.08 13.57
C PRO A 482 9.44 19.80 14.33
N VAL A 483 10.30 19.36 15.24
CA VAL A 483 9.96 18.29 16.19
C VAL A 483 8.88 18.81 17.16
N PRO A 484 7.78 18.08 17.38
CA PRO A 484 6.74 18.50 18.32
C PRO A 484 7.28 18.66 19.75
N GLU A 485 6.80 19.67 20.48
CA GLU A 485 7.15 19.87 21.90
C GLU A 485 6.77 18.64 22.74
N GLY A 486 7.62 18.23 23.68
CA GLY A 486 7.37 17.05 24.54
C GLY A 486 7.49 15.70 23.82
N TYR A 487 8.09 15.67 22.63
CA TYR A 487 8.43 14.44 21.93
C TYR A 487 9.83 13.93 22.34
N PRO A 488 10.01 12.63 22.62
CA PRO A 488 9.04 11.54 22.46
C PRO A 488 8.21 11.21 23.73
N GLU A 489 8.48 11.83 24.88
CA GLU A 489 7.98 11.41 26.19
C GLU A 489 6.45 11.37 26.28
N ASP A 490 5.77 12.38 25.73
CA ASP A 490 4.31 12.49 25.77
C ASP A 490 3.57 11.32 25.08
N VAL A 491 4.20 10.71 24.07
CA VAL A 491 3.60 9.62 23.30
C VAL A 491 3.72 8.31 24.08
N ALA A 492 4.86 8.08 24.74
CA ALA A 492 5.08 6.93 25.60
C ALA A 492 4.21 6.98 26.88
N HIS A 493 3.99 8.18 27.44
CA HIS A 493 3.24 8.37 28.69
C HIS A 493 1.71 8.52 28.51
N ARG A 494 1.17 8.92 27.35
CA ARG A 494 -0.29 9.05 27.17
C ARG A 494 -1.07 7.74 27.17
N VAL A 495 -0.42 6.59 27.04
CA VAL A 495 -1.05 5.28 27.35
C VAL A 495 -1.41 5.18 28.85
N HIS A 496 -0.78 6.00 29.71
CA HIS A 496 -0.97 5.97 31.17
C HIS A 496 -2.17 6.83 31.65
N LEU A 497 -2.46 7.97 31.02
CA LEU A 497 -3.49 8.89 31.55
C LEU A 497 -4.94 8.46 31.27
N ILE A 498 -5.21 7.70 30.20
CA ILE A 498 -6.58 7.22 29.92
C ILE A 498 -7.03 6.20 30.99
N CYS A 499 -6.11 5.42 31.55
CA CYS A 499 -6.43 4.50 32.66
C CYS A 499 -6.50 5.21 34.03
N ILE A 500 -5.74 6.28 34.23
CA ILE A 500 -5.66 6.96 35.53
C ILE A 500 -6.79 8.00 35.70
N LEU A 501 -7.21 8.71 34.65
CA LEU A 501 -8.26 9.74 34.77
C LEU A 501 -9.67 9.17 34.96
N MET A 502 -9.93 7.92 34.56
CA MET A 502 -11.19 7.22 34.87
C MET A 502 -11.19 6.56 36.26
N GLY A 503 -10.03 6.40 36.91
CA GLY A 503 -9.89 5.72 38.19
C GLY A 503 -10.55 6.41 39.40
N PRO A 504 -10.47 7.74 39.56
CA PRO A 504 -11.10 8.45 40.68
C PRO A 504 -12.62 8.52 40.57
N TRP A 505 -13.13 8.70 39.34
CA TRP A 505 -14.58 8.81 39.09
C TRP A 505 -15.30 7.46 39.24
N LEU A 506 -14.68 6.34 38.80
CA LEU A 506 -15.24 5.01 39.03
C LEU A 506 -15.22 4.60 40.52
N ARG A 507 -14.19 4.98 41.28
CA ARG A 507 -14.10 4.66 42.71
C ARG A 507 -15.12 5.44 43.56
N ALA A 508 -15.41 6.69 43.20
CA ALA A 508 -16.44 7.48 43.87
C ALA A 508 -17.86 6.93 43.62
N ALA A 509 -18.14 6.44 42.41
CA ALA A 509 -19.43 5.84 42.08
C ALA A 509 -19.65 4.44 42.70
N LEU A 510 -18.58 3.66 42.90
CA LEU A 510 -18.66 2.33 43.52
C LEU A 510 -18.75 2.37 45.05
N SER A 511 -18.26 3.44 45.70
CA SER A 511 -18.30 3.56 47.16
C SER A 511 -19.66 4.00 47.72
N SER A 512 -20.55 4.57 46.90
CA SER A 512 -21.90 5.02 47.31
C SER A 512 -22.99 3.95 47.15
N CYS A 513 -22.70 2.80 46.52
CA CYS A 513 -23.65 1.69 46.34
C CYS A 513 -23.53 0.55 47.38
N LEU A 514 -22.57 0.62 48.31
CA LEU A 514 -22.25 -0.48 49.24
C LEU A 514 -22.93 -0.38 50.62
N GLN A 515 -24.09 0.29 50.71
CA GLN A 515 -24.74 0.52 52.02
C GLN A 515 -26.24 0.17 52.11
N TYR A 516 -26.78 -0.69 51.24
CA TYR A 516 -28.13 -1.22 51.44
C TYR A 516 -28.20 -2.75 51.33
N SER A 517 -28.77 -3.35 52.38
CA SER A 517 -28.94 -4.78 52.62
C SER A 517 -30.01 -5.41 51.71
N PHE A 518 -29.81 -6.70 51.45
CA PHE A 518 -30.72 -7.65 50.79
C PHE A 518 -32.21 -7.48 51.16
N GLN A 519 -33.01 -6.91 50.24
CA GLN A 519 -34.30 -7.44 49.77
C GLN A 519 -34.92 -6.50 48.73
N SER A 520 -35.39 -7.09 47.60
CA SER A 520 -36.01 -6.43 46.43
C SER A 520 -34.99 -5.79 45.45
N PHE A 521 -34.65 -6.51 44.38
CA PHE A 521 -33.64 -6.11 43.39
C PHE A 521 -34.18 -6.16 41.95
N ARG A 522 -35.43 -5.73 41.72
CA ARG A 522 -35.94 -5.63 40.33
C ARG A 522 -36.67 -4.35 39.94
N GLU A 523 -36.93 -3.42 40.86
CA GLU A 523 -37.60 -2.15 40.49
C GLU A 523 -36.74 -0.90 40.75
N SER A 524 -35.73 -0.96 41.63
CA SER A 524 -34.89 0.21 41.97
C SER A 524 -33.76 0.53 40.97
N CYS A 525 -33.33 -0.42 40.12
CA CYS A 525 -32.29 -0.17 39.11
C CYS A 525 -32.76 0.81 38.01
N PHE A 526 -34.05 0.85 37.71
CA PHE A 526 -34.58 1.73 36.67
C PHE A 526 -34.66 3.19 37.15
N GLN A 527 -35.02 3.42 38.42
CA GLN A 527 -35.05 4.77 39.00
C GLN A 527 -33.65 5.37 39.18
N CYS A 528 -32.67 4.59 39.65
CA CYS A 528 -31.31 5.07 39.86
C CYS A 528 -30.60 5.44 38.53
N PHE A 529 -30.89 4.72 37.45
CA PHE A 529 -30.34 5.01 36.12
C PHE A 529 -30.99 6.26 35.50
N THR A 530 -32.28 6.48 35.74
CA THR A 530 -33.01 7.65 35.23
C THR A 530 -32.56 8.96 35.93
N GLU A 531 -32.23 8.90 37.22
CA GLU A 531 -31.66 10.03 37.97
C GLU A 531 -30.20 10.32 37.62
N MET A 532 -29.39 9.29 37.33
CA MET A 532 -28.02 9.45 36.85
C MET A 532 -27.98 10.13 35.47
N CYS A 533 -28.87 9.73 34.55
CA CYS A 533 -29.02 10.38 33.25
C CYS A 533 -29.51 11.84 33.39
N ARG A 534 -30.43 12.14 34.32
CA ARG A 534 -30.86 13.54 34.58
C ARG A 534 -29.74 14.45 35.08
N ASN A 535 -28.90 13.97 36.00
CA ASN A 535 -27.79 14.76 36.57
C ASN A 535 -26.61 14.95 35.59
N ILE A 536 -26.41 14.03 34.65
CA ILE A 536 -25.41 14.20 33.58
C ILE A 536 -25.91 15.23 32.54
N PHE A 537 -27.21 15.26 32.24
CA PHE A 537 -27.80 16.23 31.32
C PHE A 537 -27.89 17.68 31.86
N SER A 538 -27.85 17.90 33.17
CA SER A 538 -27.88 19.27 33.74
C SER A 538 -26.51 19.97 33.77
N HIS A 539 -25.41 19.27 33.48
CA HIS A 539 -24.04 19.83 33.51
C HIS A 539 -23.33 19.90 32.15
N LEU A 540 -24.01 19.50 31.06
CA LEU A 540 -23.48 19.58 29.70
C LEU A 540 -24.46 20.34 28.81
N GLN A 541 -24.50 21.67 28.94
CA GLN A 541 -25.05 22.50 27.88
C GLN A 541 -24.05 22.55 26.72
N GLY A 542 -24.38 21.81 25.67
CA GLY A 542 -23.83 21.98 24.32
C GLY A 542 -22.63 21.11 24.01
N PHE A 543 -22.86 19.85 23.63
CA PHE A 543 -22.21 19.15 22.52
C PHE A 543 -22.88 17.77 22.38
N VAL A 544 -23.49 17.49 21.23
CA VAL A 544 -24.13 16.22 20.89
C VAL A 544 -23.06 15.24 20.42
N ILE A 545 -22.84 14.14 21.15
CA ILE A 545 -22.15 12.95 20.66
C ILE A 545 -22.91 11.72 21.17
N GLU A 546 -23.52 10.96 20.27
CA GLU A 546 -24.06 9.62 20.53
C GLU A 546 -22.92 8.61 20.70
N ILE A 547 -22.88 7.90 21.82
CA ILE A 547 -22.02 6.72 22.00
C ILE A 547 -22.93 5.55 22.39
N GLY A 548 -23.05 4.56 21.51
CA GLY A 548 -23.67 3.26 21.80
C GLY A 548 -22.69 2.36 22.56
N CYS A 549 -23.09 1.87 23.74
CA CYS A 549 -22.32 0.90 24.52
C CYS A 549 -22.70 -0.55 24.14
N ILE A 550 -21.73 -1.34 23.68
CA ILE A 550 -21.82 -2.80 23.53
C ILE A 550 -21.14 -3.46 24.75
N PHE A 551 -21.82 -4.40 25.39
CA PHE A 551 -21.33 -5.20 26.52
C PHE A 551 -20.34 -6.29 26.08
N CYS A 552 -19.25 -6.46 26.81
CA CYS A 552 -18.46 -7.70 26.82
C CYS A 552 -18.29 -8.20 28.26
N PHE A 553 -18.94 -9.31 28.58
CA PHE A 553 -18.66 -10.11 29.77
C PHE A 553 -17.62 -11.18 29.41
N SER A 554 -16.46 -11.15 30.07
CA SER A 554 -15.54 -12.28 30.10
C SER A 554 -15.18 -12.58 31.56
N ARG A 555 -15.68 -13.72 32.04
CA ARG A 555 -15.32 -14.34 33.32
C ARG A 555 -13.92 -14.96 33.21
N SER A 556 -13.02 -14.68 34.14
CA SER A 556 -12.25 -15.75 34.79
C SER A 556 -11.58 -15.30 36.09
N LYS A 557 -11.87 -16.11 37.12
CA LYS A 557 -11.27 -16.37 38.44
C LYS A 557 -10.43 -15.31 39.14
#